data_AF-A0A956R7J7-F1
#
_entry.id   AF-A0A956R7J7-F1
#
_cell.length_a   1.000
_cell.length_b   1.000
_cell.length_c   1.000
_cell.angle_alpha   90.00
_cell.angle_beta   90.00
_cell.angle_gamma   90.00
#
_symmetry.space_group_name_H-M   'P 1'
#
loop_
_entity.id
_entity.type
_entity.pdbx_description
1 polymer ?
#
loop_
_entity_poly.entity_id
_entity_poly.type
_entity_poly.pdbx_seq_one_letter_code
_entity_poly.pdbx_strand_id
1 'polypeptide(L)'
;MRVKISAVLIGCTLGISANCAATGFVCADASECLLEGVQGRCEADGWCSFPDEACPSGHRYGKNAGDGLGGACTEEEGTGSSSASSTTAMTPMASTLGDDGSGSSEGDSDTSTGGSSVDETGSSGVLPECPESEEACDAWFLPNGAKQWEPATIGGPEELRPEGPVLAAFDIEAQRRAFVVTPEHVLTLDLEERAWTDKRPRAELFSGLGNEEILAATSLPADWPPVGAEKIRLTTAESVHLYLHDETADTFVLQSIDPTDAAPGAPEPHSVTARWVDVYNDGGWVEGDLLALCGVKGELATHSVTITDGGSFYVRDLGPCSSYFPPLTSDEFVPSSLPQAPPVGRIGAACYNQTTGLVWLSQ
;
A
#
# COMPACT_ATOMS: atom_id res chain seq x y z
N MET A 1 -2.07 -3.30 60.50
CA MET A 1 -1.73 -3.76 59.14
C MET A 1 -0.37 -3.20 58.77
N ARG A 2 0.64 -4.04 58.52
CA ARG A 2 1.98 -3.60 58.09
C ARG A 2 2.13 -3.93 56.62
N VAL A 3 2.14 -2.91 55.77
CA VAL A 3 2.36 -3.04 54.33
C VAL A 3 3.86 -3.27 54.09
N LYS A 4 4.21 -4.40 53.47
CA LYS A 4 5.57 -4.70 53.02
C LYS A 4 5.69 -4.23 51.56
N ILE A 5 6.55 -3.24 51.33
CA ILE A 5 6.92 -2.78 49.99
C ILE A 5 8.09 -3.66 49.56
N SER A 6 7.86 -4.57 48.62
CA SER A 6 8.90 -5.35 47.96
C SER A 6 9.43 -4.55 46.78
N ALA A 7 10.71 -4.18 46.84
CA ALA A 7 11.44 -3.56 45.75
C ALA A 7 11.64 -4.60 44.62
N VAL A 8 11.08 -4.33 43.45
CA VAL A 8 11.33 -5.10 42.23
C VAL A 8 12.52 -4.45 41.51
N LEU A 9 13.62 -5.19 41.46
CA LEU A 9 14.80 -4.86 40.65
C LEU A 9 14.45 -5.14 39.17
N ILE A 10 14.32 -4.09 38.38
CA ILE A 10 14.20 -4.18 36.92
C ILE A 10 15.62 -4.25 36.35
N GLY A 11 16.02 -5.45 35.94
CA GLY A 11 17.22 -5.69 35.16
C GLY A 11 16.96 -5.37 33.70
N CYS A 12 17.45 -4.22 33.23
CA CYS A 12 17.43 -3.82 31.83
C CYS A 12 18.56 -4.56 31.10
N THR A 13 18.25 -5.70 30.47
CA THR A 13 19.19 -6.44 29.62
C THR A 13 19.26 -5.80 28.23
N LEU A 14 20.45 -5.28 27.92
CA LEU A 14 20.90 -4.85 26.61
C LEU A 14 20.87 -5.99 25.57
N GLY A 15 20.49 -5.64 24.34
CA GLY A 15 21.19 -6.12 23.16
C GLY A 15 20.41 -7.04 22.22
N ILE A 16 19.65 -6.45 21.30
CA ILE A 16 19.56 -6.87 19.89
C ILE A 16 19.41 -5.60 19.05
N SER A 17 20.52 -5.08 18.51
CA SER A 17 20.47 -4.06 17.46
C SER A 17 20.12 -4.77 16.14
N ALA A 18 18.84 -4.74 15.76
CA ALA A 18 18.45 -5.01 14.39
C ALA A 18 19.19 -4.01 13.50
N ASN A 19 20.14 -4.50 12.70
CA ASN A 19 20.89 -3.72 11.74
C ASN A 19 19.96 -3.38 10.58
N CYS A 20 19.05 -2.42 10.80
CA CYS A 20 18.26 -1.80 9.76
C CYS A 20 19.27 -1.13 8.82
N ALA A 21 19.60 -1.80 7.72
CA ALA A 21 20.44 -1.24 6.68
C ALA A 21 19.62 -0.11 6.06
N ALA A 22 19.82 1.11 6.58
CA ALA A 22 19.19 2.29 6.03
C ALA A 22 19.57 2.36 4.55
N THR A 23 18.60 2.11 3.67
CA THR A 23 18.69 2.44 2.26
C THR A 23 18.96 3.94 2.20
N GLY A 24 20.02 4.36 1.51
CA GLY A 24 20.38 5.77 1.46
C GLY A 24 19.21 6.62 0.94
N PHE A 25 19.14 7.87 1.39
CA PHE A 25 18.14 8.84 0.89
C PHE A 25 18.57 9.40 -0.47
N VAL A 26 17.76 9.18 -1.52
CA VAL A 26 18.00 9.68 -2.89
C VAL A 26 17.22 10.99 -3.08
N CYS A 27 17.90 12.05 -3.53
CA CYS A 27 17.27 13.33 -3.83
C CYS A 27 16.86 13.44 -5.29
N ALA A 28 15.77 14.13 -5.58
CA ALA A 28 15.41 14.53 -6.95
C ALA A 28 15.90 15.95 -7.28
N ASP A 29 15.90 16.85 -6.29
CA ASP A 29 16.46 18.20 -6.45
C ASP A 29 17.17 18.73 -5.19
N ALA A 30 17.87 19.86 -5.34
CA ALA A 30 18.69 20.42 -4.27
C ALA A 30 17.88 20.85 -3.04
N SER A 31 16.60 21.21 -3.18
CA SER A 31 15.76 21.68 -2.08
C SER A 31 15.47 20.59 -1.04
N GLU A 32 15.55 19.33 -1.44
CA GLU A 32 15.44 18.15 -0.56
C GLU A 32 16.71 17.93 0.28
N CYS A 33 17.84 18.49 -0.15
CA CYS A 33 19.12 18.35 0.55
C CYS A 33 19.27 19.41 1.65
N LEU A 34 18.52 19.24 2.75
CA LEU A 34 18.61 20.10 3.92
C LEU A 34 19.13 19.31 5.13
N LEU A 35 20.31 19.68 5.64
CA LEU A 35 20.90 19.07 6.83
C LEU A 35 21.15 20.13 7.89
N GLU A 36 20.42 20.05 9.00
CA GLU A 36 20.53 20.99 10.13
C GLU A 36 20.38 22.47 9.71
N GLY A 37 19.53 22.73 8.72
CA GLY A 37 19.29 24.07 8.18
C GLY A 37 20.35 24.55 7.17
N VAL A 38 21.35 23.73 6.85
CA VAL A 38 22.33 23.99 5.80
C VAL A 38 21.81 23.43 4.48
N GLN A 39 21.70 24.31 3.49
CA GLN A 39 21.32 23.97 2.13
C GLN A 39 22.47 23.25 1.42
N GLY A 40 22.20 22.02 0.98
CA GLY A 40 23.09 21.20 0.17
C GLY A 40 22.77 21.25 -1.33
N ARG A 41 23.38 20.35 -2.09
CA ARG A 41 23.12 20.12 -3.52
C ARG A 41 22.73 18.66 -3.73
N CYS A 42 21.85 18.42 -4.69
CA CYS A 42 21.62 17.08 -5.20
C CYS A 42 22.62 16.82 -6.33
N GLU A 43 23.51 15.85 -6.14
CA GLU A 43 24.51 15.47 -7.15
C GLU A 43 23.89 14.59 -8.24
N ALA A 44 24.58 14.44 -9.37
CA ALA A 44 24.06 13.71 -10.54
C ALA A 44 23.80 12.21 -10.28
N ASP A 45 24.37 11.66 -9.22
CA ASP A 45 24.17 10.28 -8.77
C ASP A 45 22.96 10.13 -7.81
N GLY A 46 22.24 11.22 -7.54
CA GLY A 46 21.05 11.23 -6.69
C GLY A 46 21.35 11.35 -5.20
N TRP A 47 22.59 11.67 -4.80
CA TRP A 47 22.94 11.81 -3.37
C TRP A 47 23.15 13.27 -2.97
N CYS A 48 22.74 13.62 -1.75
CA CYS A 48 22.95 14.97 -1.22
C CYS A 48 24.40 15.22 -0.80
N SER A 49 24.97 16.34 -1.26
CA SER A 49 26.25 16.88 -0.78
C SER A 49 26.06 18.20 -0.03
N PHE A 50 26.93 18.46 0.94
CA PHE A 50 26.88 19.65 1.80
C PHE A 50 28.23 20.38 1.77
N PRO A 51 28.25 21.72 1.98
CA PRO A 51 29.49 22.48 2.04
C PRO A 51 30.48 21.93 3.07
N ASP A 52 31.71 21.65 2.63
CA ASP A 52 32.82 21.23 3.48
C ASP A 52 34.15 21.76 2.93
N GLU A 53 34.76 22.69 3.65
CA GLU A 53 36.05 23.31 3.31
C GLU A 53 37.23 22.31 3.33
N ALA A 54 37.07 21.15 3.98
CA ALA A 54 38.08 20.09 3.96
C ALA A 54 38.11 19.30 2.64
N CYS A 55 37.07 19.43 1.81
CA CYS A 55 37.02 18.81 0.49
C CYS A 55 37.58 19.76 -0.58
N PRO A 56 38.43 19.30 -1.51
CA PRO A 56 38.91 20.12 -2.63
C PRO A 56 37.77 20.76 -3.44
N SER A 57 36.70 20.00 -3.68
CA SER A 57 35.48 20.45 -4.35
C SER A 57 34.63 21.45 -3.56
N GLY A 58 34.94 21.68 -2.28
CA GLY A 58 34.13 22.45 -1.34
C GLY A 58 32.87 21.72 -0.86
N HIS A 59 32.65 20.46 -1.24
CA HIS A 59 31.45 19.69 -0.90
C HIS A 59 31.76 18.22 -0.53
N ARG A 60 30.99 17.68 0.42
CA ARG A 60 31.05 16.29 0.89
C ARG A 60 29.66 15.66 0.88
N TYR A 61 29.54 14.42 0.43
CA TYR A 61 28.30 13.65 0.54
C TYR A 61 27.86 13.49 2.00
N GLY A 62 26.56 13.63 2.24
CA GLY A 62 25.96 13.42 3.55
C GLY A 62 26.21 12.01 4.08
N LYS A 63 26.24 11.84 5.41
CA LYS A 63 26.51 10.54 6.06
C LYS A 63 25.60 9.38 5.64
N ASN A 64 24.41 9.69 5.10
CA ASN A 64 23.40 8.73 4.68
C ASN A 64 23.37 8.51 3.15
N ALA A 65 24.35 9.02 2.39
CA ALA A 65 24.46 8.72 0.97
C ALA A 65 24.75 7.22 0.77
N GLY A 66 24.06 6.60 -0.17
CA GLY A 66 24.22 5.19 -0.51
C GLY A 66 25.56 4.87 -1.18
N ASP A 67 25.72 3.62 -1.60
CA ASP A 67 26.88 3.12 -2.36
C ASP A 67 28.26 3.34 -1.70
N GLY A 68 28.26 3.56 -0.38
CA GLY A 68 29.48 3.85 0.38
C GLY A 68 30.05 5.25 0.14
N LEU A 69 29.27 6.17 -0.46
CA LEU A 69 29.66 7.55 -0.68
C LEU A 69 29.54 8.42 0.57
N GLY A 70 28.87 7.95 1.63
CA GLY A 70 28.68 8.67 2.88
C GLY A 70 29.98 9.24 3.45
N GLY A 71 30.10 10.57 3.44
CA GLY A 71 31.29 11.27 3.92
C GLY A 71 32.46 11.36 2.92
N ALA A 72 32.30 10.92 1.67
CA ALA A 72 33.29 11.14 0.61
C ALA A 72 33.19 12.57 0.05
N CYS A 73 34.31 13.13 -0.41
CA CYS A 73 34.29 14.41 -1.13
C CYS A 73 33.71 14.20 -2.55
N THR A 74 32.96 15.16 -3.04
CA THR A 74 32.45 15.14 -4.42
C THR A 74 33.60 15.37 -5.42
N GLU A 75 33.41 14.95 -6.67
CA GLU A 75 34.34 15.35 -7.73
C GLU A 75 34.21 16.85 -8.00
N GLU A 76 35.33 17.53 -8.25
CA GLU A 76 35.27 18.89 -8.80
C GLU A 76 34.65 18.79 -10.19
N GLU A 77 33.59 19.56 -10.46
CA GLU A 77 33.14 19.79 -11.82
C GLU A 77 34.30 20.46 -12.56
N GLY A 78 35.11 19.62 -13.21
CA GLY A 78 36.31 20.03 -13.90
C GLY A 78 35.90 21.17 -14.80
N THR A 79 36.50 22.34 -14.58
CA THR A 79 36.23 23.55 -15.35
C THR A 79 36.53 23.24 -16.80
N GLY A 80 35.51 22.79 -17.52
CA GLY A 80 35.58 22.41 -18.92
C GLY A 80 35.91 23.66 -19.69
N SER A 81 37.19 23.81 -20.03
CA SER A 81 37.68 24.88 -20.89
C SER A 81 36.98 24.74 -22.24
N SER A 82 35.88 25.48 -22.37
CA SER A 82 35.00 25.45 -23.53
C SER A 82 35.72 26.14 -24.69
N SER A 83 36.48 25.37 -25.46
CA SER A 83 36.95 25.79 -26.78
C SER A 83 35.75 25.87 -27.72
N ALA A 84 35.36 27.11 -28.04
CA ALA A 84 34.30 27.43 -28.97
C ALA A 84 34.49 26.71 -30.33
N SER A 85 33.47 25.96 -30.76
CA SER A 85 33.38 25.45 -32.12
C SER A 85 31.99 25.71 -32.70
N SER A 86 31.96 26.75 -33.53
CA SER A 86 31.30 26.84 -34.83
C SER A 86 29.85 26.38 -34.97
N THR A 87 28.99 27.39 -34.98
CA THR A 87 27.71 27.53 -35.68
C THR A 87 27.66 26.77 -37.02
N THR A 88 26.70 25.87 -37.21
CA THR A 88 26.20 25.48 -38.55
C THR A 88 24.69 25.26 -38.49
N ALA A 89 24.05 25.75 -39.54
CA ALA A 89 22.63 26.04 -39.70
C ALA A 89 21.67 24.84 -39.58
N MET A 90 20.48 25.14 -39.06
CA MET A 90 19.30 24.28 -39.12
C MET A 90 18.76 24.22 -40.56
N THR A 91 18.52 23.00 -41.04
CA THR A 91 17.74 22.71 -42.25
C THR A 91 16.43 22.03 -41.83
N PRO A 92 15.25 22.45 -42.29
CA PRO A 92 13.98 21.87 -41.84
C PRO A 92 13.39 20.84 -42.83
N MET A 93 12.60 19.93 -42.26
CA MET A 93 11.55 19.07 -42.83
C MET A 93 11.90 17.89 -43.75
N ALA A 94 11.47 16.70 -43.33
CA ALA A 94 10.73 15.77 -44.18
C ALA A 94 9.84 14.87 -43.32
N SER A 95 8.55 14.90 -43.63
CA SER A 95 7.49 14.03 -43.13
C SER A 95 7.50 12.72 -43.93
N THR A 96 7.32 11.58 -43.26
CA THR A 96 7.10 10.29 -43.92
C THR A 96 5.93 9.57 -43.25
N LEU A 97 4.85 9.45 -44.02
CA LEU A 97 3.70 8.58 -43.82
C LEU A 97 4.02 7.19 -44.42
N GLY A 98 3.57 6.13 -43.75
CA GLY A 98 3.64 4.73 -44.15
C GLY A 98 3.61 3.87 -42.87
N ASP A 99 2.92 2.75 -42.76
CA ASP A 99 2.43 1.82 -43.77
C ASP A 99 1.42 0.86 -43.11
N ASP A 100 0.44 0.42 -43.90
CA ASP A 100 -0.63 -0.53 -43.58
C ASP A 100 -0.07 -1.95 -43.40
N GLY A 101 -0.45 -2.63 -42.32
CA GLY A 101 -0.03 -4.02 -42.03
C GLY A 101 -1.15 -4.88 -41.48
N SER A 102 -2.13 -5.20 -42.33
CA SER A 102 -3.20 -6.17 -42.04
C SER A 102 -2.66 -7.59 -42.23
N GLY A 103 -2.70 -8.41 -41.17
CA GLY A 103 -2.26 -9.81 -41.19
C GLY A 103 -3.21 -10.70 -40.40
N SER A 104 -4.21 -11.26 -41.09
CA SER A 104 -5.00 -12.39 -40.61
C SER A 104 -4.19 -13.68 -40.71
N SER A 105 -4.24 -14.54 -39.69
CA SER A 105 -3.81 -15.93 -39.81
C SER A 105 -4.67 -16.78 -38.88
N GLU A 106 -5.62 -17.47 -39.51
CA GLU A 106 -6.35 -18.61 -38.95
C GLU A 106 -5.38 -19.81 -38.90
N GLY A 107 -5.37 -20.52 -37.77
CA GLY A 107 -4.54 -21.69 -37.54
C GLY A 107 -5.26 -22.70 -36.66
N ASP A 108 -6.09 -23.52 -37.29
CA ASP A 108 -6.67 -24.74 -36.76
C ASP A 108 -5.58 -25.81 -36.57
N SER A 109 -5.55 -26.50 -35.43
CA SER A 109 -4.93 -27.82 -35.28
C SER A 109 -5.39 -28.53 -33.99
N ASP A 110 -6.37 -29.40 -34.16
CA ASP A 110 -6.62 -30.59 -33.33
C ASP A 110 -5.33 -31.42 -33.13
N THR A 111 -5.09 -31.98 -31.94
CA THR A 111 -4.51 -33.35 -31.72
C THR A 111 -4.54 -33.75 -30.23
N SER A 112 -5.50 -34.60 -29.88
CA SER A 112 -5.38 -35.93 -29.23
C SER A 112 -4.36 -36.23 -28.10
N THR A 113 -4.93 -36.66 -26.96
CA THR A 113 -4.72 -37.98 -26.32
C THR A 113 -3.45 -38.27 -25.50
N GLY A 114 -3.66 -38.42 -24.18
CA GLY A 114 -3.34 -39.66 -23.44
C GLY A 114 -1.97 -39.76 -22.78
N GLY A 115 -1.93 -39.66 -21.45
CA GLY A 115 -0.77 -40.04 -20.66
C GLY A 115 -0.98 -39.89 -19.15
N SER A 116 -1.64 -40.87 -18.53
CA SER A 116 -1.55 -41.07 -17.08
C SER A 116 -0.14 -41.46 -16.70
N SER A 117 0.49 -40.73 -15.79
CA SER A 117 1.58 -41.23 -14.96
C SER A 117 1.54 -40.48 -13.63
N VAL A 118 1.33 -41.27 -12.59
CA VAL A 118 1.21 -40.87 -11.19
C VAL A 118 2.62 -40.70 -10.67
N ASP A 119 3.01 -39.49 -10.28
CA ASP A 119 4.23 -39.25 -9.52
C ASP A 119 3.90 -38.31 -8.36
N GLU A 120 3.89 -38.88 -7.16
CA GLU A 120 3.90 -38.16 -5.88
C GLU A 120 5.22 -37.39 -5.77
N THR A 121 5.24 -36.19 -6.34
CA THR A 121 6.32 -35.22 -6.13
C THR A 121 5.76 -34.16 -5.21
N GLY A 122 6.42 -33.94 -4.06
CA GLY A 122 6.11 -32.88 -3.12
C GLY A 122 6.01 -31.55 -3.86
N SER A 123 4.78 -31.16 -4.16
CA SER A 123 4.46 -29.99 -4.97
C SER A 123 4.64 -28.78 -4.07
N SER A 124 5.70 -28.01 -4.33
CA SER A 124 5.80 -26.64 -3.83
C SER A 124 4.56 -25.88 -4.29
N GLY A 125 3.66 -25.66 -3.33
CA GLY A 125 2.45 -24.83 -3.35
C GLY A 125 2.11 -24.12 -4.65
N VAL A 126 1.64 -24.85 -5.66
CA VAL A 126 0.84 -24.21 -6.71
C VAL A 126 -0.50 -23.91 -6.06
N LEU A 127 -0.72 -22.63 -5.74
CA LEU A 127 -2.00 -22.15 -5.26
C LEU A 127 -3.08 -22.58 -6.26
N PRO A 128 -4.24 -23.06 -5.79
CA PRO A 128 -5.31 -23.46 -6.69
C PRO A 128 -5.73 -22.25 -7.52
N GLU A 129 -5.50 -22.33 -8.83
CA GLU A 129 -6.08 -21.42 -9.81
C GLU A 129 -7.59 -21.40 -9.60
N CYS A 130 -8.21 -20.22 -9.72
CA CYS A 130 -9.67 -20.15 -9.64
C CYS A 130 -10.30 -21.15 -10.61
N PRO A 131 -11.41 -21.80 -10.23
CA PRO A 131 -12.19 -22.61 -11.16
C PRO A 131 -12.50 -21.82 -12.43
N GLU A 132 -12.76 -22.50 -13.55
CA GLU A 132 -12.93 -21.89 -14.89
C GLU A 132 -13.93 -20.72 -14.96
N SER A 133 -14.78 -20.52 -13.94
CA SER A 133 -15.57 -19.30 -13.76
C SER A 133 -14.91 -18.34 -12.77
N GLU A 134 -14.65 -17.11 -13.20
CA GLU A 134 -14.22 -15.99 -12.33
C GLU A 134 -15.14 -15.81 -11.10
N GLU A 135 -16.41 -16.23 -11.21
CA GLU A 135 -17.40 -16.25 -10.12
C GLU A 135 -16.96 -17.08 -8.91
N ALA A 136 -16.01 -17.99 -9.06
CA ALA A 136 -15.58 -18.90 -8.00
C ALA A 136 -14.31 -18.44 -7.24
N CYS A 137 -13.72 -17.30 -7.60
CA CYS A 137 -12.62 -16.72 -6.83
C CYS A 137 -13.13 -16.11 -5.52
N ASP A 138 -12.39 -16.38 -4.44
CA ASP A 138 -12.62 -15.78 -3.12
C ASP A 138 -11.94 -14.39 -3.03
N ALA A 139 -10.83 -14.21 -3.76
CA ALA A 139 -9.99 -13.02 -3.67
C ALA A 139 -9.21 -12.73 -4.95
N TRP A 140 -8.74 -11.49 -5.06
CA TRP A 140 -7.80 -11.02 -6.06
C TRP A 140 -6.66 -10.32 -5.34
N PHE A 141 -5.44 -10.71 -5.67
CA PHE A 141 -4.22 -10.13 -5.11
C PHE A 141 -3.53 -9.30 -6.19
N LEU A 142 -3.12 -8.08 -5.85
CA LEU A 142 -2.26 -7.25 -6.68
C LEU A 142 -0.96 -7.00 -5.90
N PRO A 143 0.05 -7.87 -6.09
CA PRO A 143 1.34 -7.71 -5.42
C PRO A 143 1.98 -6.36 -5.74
N ASN A 144 2.82 -5.86 -4.84
CA ASN A 144 3.49 -4.59 -5.05
C ASN A 144 4.33 -4.57 -6.34
N GLY A 145 4.11 -3.53 -7.15
CA GLY A 145 4.75 -3.35 -8.46
C GLY A 145 4.19 -4.25 -9.57
N ALA A 146 3.25 -5.15 -9.28
CA ALA A 146 2.63 -6.00 -10.29
C ALA A 146 1.82 -5.18 -11.30
N LYS A 147 1.67 -5.75 -12.51
CA LYS A 147 0.93 -5.14 -13.63
C LYS A 147 -0.31 -5.93 -14.02
N GLN A 148 -0.70 -6.90 -13.20
CA GLN A 148 -1.91 -7.69 -13.36
C GLN A 148 -2.33 -8.24 -11.99
N TRP A 149 -3.61 -8.52 -11.84
CA TRP A 149 -4.15 -9.20 -10.68
C TRP A 149 -3.92 -10.71 -10.74
N GLU A 150 -3.87 -11.31 -9.56
CA GLU A 150 -3.79 -12.74 -9.34
C GLU A 150 -5.10 -13.20 -8.68
N PRO A 151 -6.09 -13.66 -9.47
CA PRO A 151 -7.28 -14.28 -8.94
C PRO A 151 -6.91 -15.55 -8.17
N ALA A 152 -7.45 -15.72 -6.96
CA ALA A 152 -7.10 -16.84 -6.10
C ALA A 152 -8.30 -17.35 -5.28
N THR A 153 -8.27 -18.66 -5.05
CA THR A 153 -9.04 -19.31 -3.98
C THR A 153 -8.25 -19.21 -2.68
N ILE A 154 -8.87 -18.80 -1.58
CA ILE A 154 -8.19 -18.73 -0.28
C ILE A 154 -8.18 -20.13 0.34
N GLY A 155 -6.98 -20.60 0.68
CA GLY A 155 -6.77 -21.90 1.33
C GLY A 155 -7.16 -21.92 2.81
N GLY A 156 -6.76 -23.00 3.49
CA GLY A 156 -7.00 -23.19 4.93
C GLY A 156 -8.18 -24.11 5.25
N PRO A 157 -8.48 -24.34 6.54
CA PRO A 157 -9.59 -25.17 6.98
C PRO A 157 -10.95 -24.59 6.56
N GLU A 158 -11.86 -25.43 6.10
CA GLU A 158 -13.19 -25.04 5.62
C GLU A 158 -14.02 -24.33 6.72
N GLU A 159 -13.88 -24.76 7.97
CA GLU A 159 -14.55 -24.14 9.13
C GLU A 159 -14.13 -22.69 9.39
N LEU A 160 -12.96 -22.29 8.88
CA LEU A 160 -12.43 -20.93 8.96
C LEU A 160 -12.83 -20.07 7.76
N ARG A 161 -13.66 -20.57 6.84
CA ARG A 161 -14.19 -19.72 5.77
C ARG A 161 -15.28 -18.77 6.28
N PRO A 162 -15.45 -17.60 5.62
CA PRO A 162 -16.55 -16.69 5.92
C PRO A 162 -17.91 -17.37 5.73
N GLU A 163 -18.76 -17.28 6.77
CA GLU A 163 -20.16 -17.73 6.71
C GLU A 163 -21.05 -16.48 6.53
N GLY A 164 -21.12 -15.97 5.31
CA GLY A 164 -21.91 -14.78 4.98
C GLY A 164 -21.09 -13.65 4.38
N PRO A 165 -21.69 -12.46 4.22
CA PRO A 165 -21.07 -11.39 3.47
C PRO A 165 -19.82 -10.87 4.16
N VAL A 166 -18.79 -10.59 3.36
CA VAL A 166 -17.63 -9.83 3.82
C VAL A 166 -18.00 -8.36 3.88
N LEU A 167 -17.89 -7.75 5.07
CA LEU A 167 -18.29 -6.36 5.32
C LEU A 167 -17.12 -5.39 5.23
N ALA A 168 -15.93 -5.86 5.61
CA ALA A 168 -14.73 -5.03 5.67
C ALA A 168 -13.49 -5.90 5.77
N ALA A 169 -12.34 -5.32 5.42
CA ALA A 169 -11.04 -5.90 5.68
C ALA A 169 -10.03 -4.81 6.02
N PHE A 170 -9.00 -5.18 6.76
CA PHE A 170 -7.84 -4.36 7.05
C PHE A 170 -6.67 -5.30 7.30
N ASP A 171 -5.44 -4.82 7.24
CA ASP A 171 -4.26 -5.62 7.53
C ASP A 171 -3.53 -5.13 8.78
N ILE A 172 -2.58 -5.93 9.23
CA ILE A 172 -1.56 -5.53 10.22
C ILE A 172 -0.21 -5.69 9.54
N GLU A 173 0.39 -4.56 9.19
CA GLU A 173 1.56 -4.47 8.31
C GLU A 173 2.72 -5.31 8.82
N ALA A 174 3.04 -5.18 10.11
CA ALA A 174 4.17 -5.84 10.74
C ALA A 174 4.02 -7.38 10.78
N GLN A 175 2.82 -7.90 10.56
CA GLN A 175 2.49 -9.31 10.72
C GLN A 175 2.12 -9.99 9.42
N ARG A 176 1.92 -9.23 8.33
CA ARG A 176 1.47 -9.75 7.02
C ARG A 176 0.18 -10.57 7.13
N ARG A 177 -0.73 -10.10 7.98
CA ARG A 177 -2.06 -10.70 8.17
C ARG A 177 -3.13 -9.70 7.80
N ALA A 178 -4.17 -10.17 7.12
CA ALA A 178 -5.41 -9.43 6.97
C ALA A 178 -6.47 -9.97 7.92
N PHE A 179 -7.30 -9.07 8.44
CA PHE A 179 -8.48 -9.35 9.22
C PHE A 179 -9.70 -9.05 8.38
N VAL A 180 -10.53 -10.06 8.18
CA VAL A 180 -11.73 -10.00 7.35
C VAL A 180 -12.95 -10.04 8.26
N VAL A 181 -13.80 -9.04 8.16
CA VAL A 181 -14.93 -8.85 9.08
C VAL A 181 -16.23 -9.24 8.41
N THR A 182 -16.99 -10.08 9.09
CA THR A 182 -18.36 -10.49 8.73
C THR A 182 -19.34 -9.98 9.80
N PRO A 183 -20.66 -10.16 9.65
CA PRO A 183 -21.61 -9.74 10.69
C PRO A 183 -21.34 -10.37 12.07
N GLU A 184 -20.85 -11.61 12.11
CA GLU A 184 -20.69 -12.37 13.35
C GLU A 184 -19.22 -12.62 13.76
N HIS A 185 -18.32 -12.70 12.78
CA HIS A 185 -16.94 -13.13 13.01
C HIS A 185 -15.92 -12.16 12.41
N VAL A 186 -14.71 -12.25 12.94
CA VAL A 186 -13.50 -11.73 12.31
C VAL A 186 -12.61 -12.93 12.00
N LEU A 187 -12.21 -13.03 10.75
CA LEU A 187 -11.36 -14.11 10.24
C LEU A 187 -9.97 -13.55 9.98
N THR A 188 -8.94 -14.35 10.24
CA THR A 188 -7.55 -13.98 9.96
C THR A 188 -7.09 -14.69 8.70
N LEU A 189 -6.64 -13.92 7.73
CA LEU A 189 -6.03 -14.36 6.48
C LEU A 189 -4.52 -14.13 6.58
N ASP A 190 -3.74 -15.20 6.43
CA ASP A 190 -2.30 -15.09 6.19
C ASP A 190 -2.10 -14.66 4.73
N LEU A 191 -1.45 -13.50 4.51
CA LEU A 191 -1.29 -12.92 3.18
C LEU A 191 -0.20 -13.61 2.36
N GLU A 192 0.77 -14.25 3.01
CA GLU A 192 1.87 -14.95 2.36
C GLU A 192 1.41 -16.34 1.91
N GLU A 193 0.76 -17.08 2.81
CA GLU A 193 0.23 -18.42 2.55
C GLU A 193 -1.13 -18.40 1.81
N ARG A 194 -1.77 -17.22 1.73
CA ARG A 194 -3.12 -17.00 1.18
C ARG A 194 -4.14 -18.00 1.76
N ALA A 195 -4.14 -18.13 3.08
CA ALA A 195 -4.94 -19.12 3.79
C ALA A 195 -5.61 -18.54 5.04
N TRP A 196 -6.82 -19.00 5.33
CA TRP A 196 -7.49 -18.73 6.60
C TRP A 196 -6.77 -19.43 7.75
N THR A 197 -6.46 -18.70 8.82
CA THR A 197 -5.67 -19.20 9.96
C THR A 197 -6.39 -19.11 11.30
N ASP A 198 -7.37 -18.21 11.42
CA ASP A 198 -8.14 -18.05 12.66
C ASP A 198 -9.54 -17.47 12.37
N LYS A 199 -10.49 -17.70 13.28
CA LYS A 199 -11.87 -17.20 13.23
C LYS A 199 -12.36 -16.96 14.65
N ARG A 200 -12.64 -15.70 14.99
CA ARG A 200 -13.09 -15.26 16.32
C ARG A 200 -14.42 -14.52 16.25
N PRO A 201 -15.26 -14.58 17.30
CA PRO A 201 -16.45 -13.74 17.39
C PRO A 201 -16.09 -12.25 17.29
N ARG A 202 -16.84 -11.49 16.50
CA ARG A 202 -16.61 -10.05 16.31
C ARG A 202 -16.60 -9.26 17.63
N ALA A 203 -17.49 -9.63 18.55
CA ALA A 203 -17.61 -8.99 19.86
C ALA A 203 -16.41 -9.25 20.80
N GLU A 204 -15.59 -10.28 20.53
CA GLU A 204 -14.38 -10.55 21.29
C GLU A 204 -13.26 -9.56 20.92
N LEU A 205 -13.13 -9.25 19.64
CA LEU A 205 -12.07 -8.38 19.11
C LEU A 205 -12.42 -6.90 19.19
N PHE A 206 -13.67 -6.53 18.88
CA PHE A 206 -14.10 -5.13 18.82
C PHE A 206 -15.07 -4.80 19.94
N SER A 207 -14.53 -4.68 21.15
CA SER A 207 -15.31 -4.17 22.28
C SER A 207 -15.83 -2.75 21.99
N GLY A 208 -17.05 -2.47 22.44
CA GLY A 208 -17.69 -1.15 22.26
C GLY A 208 -18.44 -0.92 20.95
N LEU A 209 -18.25 -1.75 19.92
CA LEU A 209 -18.96 -1.61 18.63
C LEU A 209 -20.47 -1.94 18.72
N GLY A 210 -20.86 -2.80 19.66
CA GLY A 210 -22.24 -3.23 19.84
C GLY A 210 -22.78 -4.00 18.63
N ASN A 211 -23.96 -3.62 18.14
CA ASN A 211 -24.62 -4.22 16.97
C ASN A 211 -24.55 -3.32 15.74
N GLU A 212 -23.65 -2.33 15.73
CA GLU A 212 -23.50 -1.45 14.58
C GLU A 212 -23.10 -2.23 13.32
N GLU A 213 -23.66 -1.81 12.20
CA GLU A 213 -23.29 -2.31 10.88
C GLU A 213 -21.95 -1.69 10.47
N ILE A 214 -20.97 -2.55 10.20
CA ILE A 214 -19.67 -2.12 9.68
C ILE A 214 -19.83 -1.95 8.18
N LEU A 215 -19.44 -0.78 7.67
CA LEU A 215 -19.48 -0.45 6.25
C LEU A 215 -18.09 -0.56 5.60
N ALA A 216 -17.03 -0.30 6.36
CA ALA A 216 -15.65 -0.43 5.90
C ALA A 216 -14.69 -0.46 7.08
N ALA A 217 -13.46 -0.92 6.83
CA ALA A 217 -12.34 -0.83 7.75
C ALA A 217 -11.11 -0.29 7.02
N THR A 218 -10.21 0.34 7.75
CA THR A 218 -8.86 0.67 7.25
C THR A 218 -7.83 0.51 8.35
N SER A 219 -6.66 0.01 8.00
CA SER A 219 -5.44 0.07 8.81
C SER A 219 -4.76 1.43 8.63
N LEU A 220 -4.10 1.89 9.69
CA LEU A 220 -3.23 3.05 9.73
C LEU A 220 -1.89 2.55 10.26
N PRO A 221 -0.89 2.37 9.38
CA PRO A 221 0.40 1.78 9.74
C PRO A 221 1.09 2.51 10.89
N ALA A 222 1.89 1.78 11.67
CA ALA A 222 2.55 2.33 12.87
C ALA A 222 3.57 3.44 12.55
N ASP A 223 4.18 3.38 11.37
CA ASP A 223 5.12 4.36 10.85
C ASP A 223 4.45 5.60 10.26
N TRP A 224 3.12 5.60 10.10
CA TRP A 224 2.36 6.79 9.75
C TRP A 224 2.37 7.77 10.95
N PRO A 225 3.02 8.94 10.85
CA PRO A 225 3.08 9.87 11.97
C PRO A 225 1.73 10.57 12.17
N PRO A 226 1.30 10.83 13.42
CA PRO A 226 2.00 10.62 14.69
C PRO A 226 1.55 9.32 15.41
N VAL A 227 1.16 8.28 14.67
CA VAL A 227 0.37 7.18 15.22
C VAL A 227 1.20 6.27 16.14
N GLY A 228 2.44 5.94 15.75
CA GLY A 228 3.45 5.25 16.58
C GLY A 228 3.15 3.78 16.90
N ALA A 229 1.94 3.33 16.63
CA ALA A 229 1.45 1.96 16.74
C ALA A 229 0.29 1.80 15.76
N GLU A 230 0.09 0.61 15.21
CA GLU A 230 -0.91 0.41 14.16
C GLU A 230 -2.33 0.60 14.71
N LYS A 231 -3.15 1.36 13.99
CA LYS A 231 -4.54 1.65 14.36
C LYS A 231 -5.51 1.17 13.31
N ILE A 232 -6.66 0.70 13.76
CA ILE A 232 -7.74 0.25 12.89
C ILE A 232 -8.90 1.20 13.02
N ARG A 233 -9.40 1.65 11.87
CA ARG A 233 -10.57 2.51 11.78
C ARG A 233 -11.74 1.71 11.23
N LEU A 234 -12.74 1.43 12.05
CA LEU A 234 -14.00 0.83 11.62
C LEU A 234 -15.03 1.93 11.37
N THR A 235 -15.58 1.98 10.17
CA THR A 235 -16.62 2.94 9.78
C THR A 235 -17.98 2.26 9.85
N THR A 236 -18.93 2.87 10.54
CA THR A 236 -20.34 2.48 10.57
C THR A 236 -21.19 3.58 9.92
N ALA A 237 -22.50 3.38 9.85
CA ALA A 237 -23.40 4.41 9.33
C ALA A 237 -23.37 5.69 10.17
N GLU A 238 -23.20 5.57 11.48
CA GLU A 238 -23.36 6.68 12.43
C GLU A 238 -22.05 7.17 13.05
N SER A 239 -21.02 6.32 13.07
CA SER A 239 -19.77 6.64 13.73
C SER A 239 -18.55 5.98 13.09
N VAL A 240 -17.39 6.42 13.57
CA VAL A 240 -16.08 5.88 13.26
C VAL A 240 -15.45 5.46 14.57
N HIS A 241 -15.13 4.18 14.68
CA HIS A 241 -14.47 3.61 15.85
C HIS A 241 -12.97 3.46 15.55
N LEU A 242 -12.13 4.10 16.35
CA LEU A 242 -10.69 3.99 16.24
C LEU A 242 -10.16 3.03 17.30
N TYR A 243 -9.52 1.96 16.86
CA TYR A 243 -8.90 0.95 17.69
C TYR A 243 -7.38 1.01 17.59
N LEU A 244 -6.70 0.69 18.67
CA LEU A 244 -5.26 0.44 18.71
C LEU A 244 -5.03 -1.08 18.72
N HIS A 245 -4.14 -1.58 17.88
CA HIS A 245 -3.77 -3.00 17.94
C HIS A 245 -2.83 -3.27 19.13
N ASP A 246 -3.22 -4.20 19.99
CA ASP A 246 -2.37 -4.75 21.04
C ASP A 246 -1.69 -6.02 20.50
N GLU A 247 -0.44 -5.88 20.07
CA GLU A 247 0.35 -6.98 19.51
C GLU A 247 0.55 -8.15 20.48
N THR A 248 0.57 -7.88 21.80
CA THR A 248 0.85 -8.93 22.80
C THR A 248 -0.38 -9.80 23.01
N ALA A 249 -1.55 -9.19 23.07
CA ALA A 249 -2.82 -9.89 23.23
C ALA A 249 -3.43 -10.36 21.90
N ASP A 250 -2.95 -9.81 20.78
CA ASP A 250 -3.58 -9.89 19.46
C ASP A 250 -5.06 -9.48 19.50
N THR A 251 -5.31 -8.31 20.08
CA THR A 251 -6.65 -7.72 20.28
C THR A 251 -6.69 -6.25 19.86
N PHE A 252 -7.89 -5.67 19.79
CA PHE A 252 -8.09 -4.28 19.41
C PHE A 252 -8.69 -3.47 20.56
N VAL A 253 -7.97 -2.45 21.02
CA VAL A 253 -8.36 -1.60 22.15
C VAL A 253 -8.97 -0.31 21.63
N LEU A 254 -10.27 -0.10 21.89
CA LEU A 254 -10.98 1.12 21.50
C LEU A 254 -10.30 2.36 22.10
N GLN A 255 -9.95 3.32 21.25
CA GLN A 255 -9.30 4.59 21.61
C GLN A 255 -10.30 5.76 21.58
N SER A 256 -11.06 5.87 20.48
CA SER A 256 -12.06 6.93 20.29
C SER A 256 -13.23 6.44 19.46
N ILE A 257 -14.35 7.15 19.62
CA ILE A 257 -15.50 7.07 18.73
C ILE A 257 -15.73 8.49 18.23
N ASP A 258 -15.63 8.67 16.93
CA ASP A 258 -15.78 9.94 16.23
C ASP A 258 -17.05 9.88 15.35
N PRO A 259 -17.69 11.01 15.04
CA PRO A 259 -18.80 11.01 14.08
C PRO A 259 -18.29 10.59 12.68
N THR A 260 -19.16 10.00 11.87
CA THR A 260 -18.82 9.64 10.48
C THR A 260 -18.31 10.86 9.71
N ASP A 261 -17.23 10.68 8.95
CA ASP A 261 -16.64 11.75 8.13
C ASP A 261 -17.65 12.28 7.10
N ALA A 262 -18.26 13.43 7.39
CA ALA A 262 -19.07 14.18 6.44
C ALA A 262 -18.23 15.22 5.69
N ALA A 263 -17.03 14.83 5.24
CA ALA A 263 -16.16 15.73 4.50
C ALA A 263 -16.80 16.08 3.13
N PRO A 264 -16.60 17.30 2.60
CA PRO A 264 -17.10 17.66 1.29
C PRO A 264 -16.63 16.67 0.21
N GLY A 265 -17.57 16.17 -0.59
CA GLY A 265 -17.29 15.19 -1.65
C GLY A 265 -17.20 13.73 -1.18
N ALA A 266 -17.38 13.45 0.11
CA ALA A 266 -17.46 12.08 0.60
C ALA A 266 -18.61 11.31 -0.06
N PRO A 267 -18.44 10.00 -0.32
CA PRO A 267 -19.56 9.16 -0.73
C PRO A 267 -20.59 9.04 0.40
N GLU A 268 -21.84 8.75 0.04
CA GLU A 268 -22.88 8.41 1.01
C GLU A 268 -22.44 7.17 1.80
N PRO A 269 -22.47 7.16 3.15
CA PRO A 269 -21.91 6.08 3.95
C PRO A 269 -22.41 4.69 3.52
N HIS A 270 -23.72 4.53 3.32
CA HIS A 270 -24.33 3.25 2.93
C HIS A 270 -23.98 2.77 1.52
N SER A 271 -23.38 3.63 0.68
CA SER A 271 -22.89 3.22 -0.63
C SER A 271 -21.49 2.61 -0.56
N VAL A 272 -20.76 2.76 0.55
CA VAL A 272 -19.38 2.26 0.69
C VAL A 272 -19.37 0.74 0.77
N THR A 273 -18.56 0.10 -0.07
CA THR A 273 -18.35 -1.35 -0.08
C THR A 273 -16.95 -1.76 0.36
N ALA A 274 -15.94 -0.91 0.13
CA ALA A 274 -14.58 -1.19 0.56
C ALA A 274 -13.81 0.11 0.79
N ARG A 275 -12.78 0.02 1.64
CA ARG A 275 -11.85 1.12 1.86
C ARG A 275 -10.47 0.55 2.22
N TRP A 276 -9.41 1.20 1.77
CA TRP A 276 -8.06 0.93 2.25
C TRP A 276 -7.26 2.22 2.29
N VAL A 277 -6.09 2.14 2.92
CA VAL A 277 -5.11 3.24 2.99
C VAL A 277 -3.87 2.82 2.25
N ASP A 278 -3.40 3.68 1.37
CA ASP A 278 -2.08 3.58 0.76
C ASP A 278 -1.25 4.75 1.27
N VAL A 279 -0.29 4.43 2.14
CA VAL A 279 0.53 5.44 2.80
C VAL A 279 1.50 6.04 1.81
N TYR A 280 2.23 5.22 1.07
CA TYR A 280 3.36 5.70 0.29
C TYR A 280 3.04 6.00 -1.17
N ASN A 281 1.86 5.59 -1.65
CA ASN A 281 1.51 5.66 -3.07
C ASN A 281 2.60 5.02 -3.94
N ASP A 282 3.26 3.96 -3.44
CA ASP A 282 4.39 3.29 -4.11
C ASP A 282 3.97 2.72 -5.47
N GLY A 283 2.68 2.37 -5.61
CA GLY A 283 2.08 1.94 -6.86
C GLY A 283 1.86 3.06 -7.88
N GLY A 284 1.93 4.33 -7.45
CA GLY A 284 1.61 5.50 -8.27
C GLY A 284 0.17 5.50 -8.78
N TRP A 285 -0.77 4.91 -8.03
CA TRP A 285 -2.15 4.69 -8.48
C TRP A 285 -2.98 5.95 -8.51
N VAL A 286 -2.59 6.92 -7.68
CA VAL A 286 -3.22 8.23 -7.63
C VAL A 286 -2.19 9.26 -8.09
N GLU A 287 -2.53 9.96 -9.17
CA GLU A 287 -1.77 11.10 -9.66
C GLU A 287 -2.41 12.42 -9.21
N GLY A 288 -1.59 13.43 -8.93
CA GLY A 288 -2.03 14.80 -8.64
C GLY A 288 -1.56 15.33 -7.29
N ASP A 289 -1.89 16.59 -7.01
CA ASP A 289 -1.61 17.26 -5.74
C ASP A 289 -2.88 17.24 -4.89
N LEU A 290 -3.02 16.26 -3.98
CA LEU A 290 -4.20 16.23 -3.09
C LEU A 290 -4.27 17.46 -2.19
N LEU A 291 -3.11 18.01 -1.82
CA LEU A 291 -3.02 19.15 -0.94
C LEU A 291 -3.53 20.42 -1.63
N ALA A 292 -3.38 20.51 -2.96
CA ALA A 292 -3.93 21.60 -3.76
C ALA A 292 -5.45 21.72 -3.62
N LEU A 293 -6.18 20.64 -3.32
CA LEU A 293 -7.62 20.69 -3.07
C LEU A 293 -7.98 21.59 -1.89
N CYS A 294 -7.11 21.68 -0.88
CA CYS A 294 -7.31 22.59 0.26
C CYS A 294 -6.36 23.81 0.24
N GLY A 295 -5.75 24.10 -0.91
CA GLY A 295 -4.85 25.24 -1.08
C GLY A 295 -3.52 25.11 -0.34
N VAL A 296 -3.17 23.90 0.10
CA VAL A 296 -1.85 23.58 0.65
C VAL A 296 -0.98 23.09 -0.50
N LYS A 297 0.29 23.49 -0.53
CA LYS A 297 1.26 22.93 -1.49
C LYS A 297 2.05 21.82 -0.79
N GLY A 298 2.21 20.69 -1.44
CA GLY A 298 3.08 19.62 -0.98
C GLY A 298 2.87 18.35 -1.78
N GLU A 299 3.69 17.35 -1.50
CA GLU A 299 3.55 16.04 -2.12
C GLU A 299 2.51 15.19 -1.41
N LEU A 300 1.93 14.27 -2.18
CA LEU A 300 1.11 13.18 -1.70
C LEU A 300 1.87 12.40 -0.62
N ALA A 301 1.41 12.46 0.63
CA ALA A 301 2.07 11.75 1.72
C ALA A 301 1.30 10.53 2.22
N THR A 302 -0.04 10.49 2.09
CA THR A 302 -0.91 9.39 2.53
C THR A 302 -2.33 9.60 1.99
N HIS A 303 -2.94 8.56 1.42
CA HIS A 303 -4.32 8.65 0.96
C HIS A 303 -5.13 7.40 1.30
N SER A 304 -6.44 7.55 1.33
CA SER A 304 -7.37 6.41 1.40
C SER A 304 -8.19 6.35 0.12
N VAL A 305 -8.46 5.14 -0.36
CA VAL A 305 -9.39 4.91 -1.47
C VAL A 305 -10.65 4.26 -0.91
N THR A 306 -11.80 4.79 -1.28
CA THR A 306 -13.12 4.22 -0.95
C THR A 306 -13.82 3.78 -2.23
N ILE A 307 -14.33 2.55 -2.25
CA ILE A 307 -15.16 2.01 -3.34
C ILE A 307 -16.62 2.10 -2.92
N THR A 308 -17.49 2.44 -3.86
CA THR A 308 -18.94 2.38 -3.66
C THR A 308 -19.62 1.27 -4.47
N ASP A 309 -20.84 0.92 -4.10
CA ASP A 309 -21.72 -0.03 -4.79
C ASP A 309 -22.00 0.34 -6.26
N GLY A 310 -21.93 1.64 -6.58
CA GLY A 310 -21.97 2.17 -7.94
C GLY A 310 -20.68 1.99 -8.76
N GLY A 311 -19.62 1.44 -8.18
CA GLY A 311 -18.34 1.21 -8.83
C GLY A 311 -17.44 2.44 -8.97
N SER A 312 -17.70 3.49 -8.19
CA SER A 312 -16.90 4.71 -8.16
C SER A 312 -15.79 4.61 -7.11
N PHE A 313 -14.65 5.22 -7.42
CA PHE A 313 -13.49 5.28 -6.53
C PHE A 313 -13.32 6.70 -6.00
N TYR A 314 -13.33 6.85 -4.68
CA TYR A 314 -13.18 8.11 -3.99
C TYR A 314 -11.82 8.15 -3.30
N VAL A 315 -10.93 8.99 -3.80
CA VAL A 315 -9.62 9.22 -3.17
C VAL A 315 -9.74 10.35 -2.16
N ARG A 316 -9.25 10.11 -0.95
CA ARG A 316 -9.25 11.08 0.15
C ARG A 316 -7.83 11.28 0.66
N ASP A 317 -7.46 12.54 0.86
CA ASP A 317 -6.28 12.89 1.66
C ASP A 317 -6.47 12.47 3.12
N LEU A 318 -5.49 11.78 3.70
CA LEU A 318 -5.46 11.50 5.14
C LEU A 318 -4.62 12.52 5.93
N GLY A 319 -3.99 13.46 5.24
CA GLY A 319 -3.30 14.58 5.82
C GLY A 319 -4.22 15.73 6.24
N PRO A 320 -3.74 16.99 6.15
CA PRO A 320 -4.41 18.15 6.73
C PRO A 320 -5.70 18.54 6.00
N CYS A 321 -5.90 18.13 4.74
CA CYS A 321 -7.05 18.54 3.96
C CYS A 321 -8.28 17.69 4.26
N SER A 322 -8.10 16.39 4.52
CA SER A 322 -9.20 15.44 4.77
C SER A 322 -10.30 15.46 3.69
N SER A 323 -9.97 15.95 2.49
CA SER A 323 -10.90 16.25 1.39
C SER A 323 -10.88 15.15 0.34
N TYR A 324 -11.99 15.00 -0.38
CA TYR A 324 -12.13 14.01 -1.44
C TYR A 324 -11.87 14.61 -2.83
N PHE A 325 -11.25 13.81 -3.70
CA PHE A 325 -11.21 14.07 -5.13
C PHE A 325 -12.59 13.90 -5.77
N PRO A 326 -12.81 14.50 -6.95
CA PRO A 326 -13.86 14.02 -7.83
C PRO A 326 -13.76 12.50 -7.98
N PRO A 327 -14.89 11.77 -7.94
CA PRO A 327 -14.87 10.31 -8.03
C PRO A 327 -14.29 9.88 -9.36
N LEU A 328 -13.45 8.85 -9.33
CA LEU A 328 -12.89 8.19 -10.50
C LEU A 328 -13.79 7.02 -10.91
N THR A 329 -13.89 6.78 -12.21
CA THR A 329 -14.47 5.57 -12.77
C THR A 329 -13.50 4.40 -12.74
N SER A 330 -13.99 3.18 -12.98
CA SER A 330 -13.16 1.97 -13.03
C SER A 330 -12.04 2.03 -14.08
N ASP A 331 -12.25 2.74 -15.18
CA ASP A 331 -11.23 2.88 -16.25
C ASP A 331 -10.19 3.95 -15.91
N GLU A 332 -10.51 4.88 -15.00
CA GLU A 332 -9.62 5.95 -14.55
C GLU A 332 -8.75 5.53 -13.36
N PHE A 333 -9.21 4.57 -12.54
CA PHE A 333 -8.45 4.08 -11.41
C PHE A 333 -7.52 2.93 -11.82
N VAL A 334 -6.21 3.14 -11.68
CA VAL A 334 -5.18 2.24 -12.23
C VAL A 334 -5.40 0.78 -11.81
N PRO A 335 -5.51 0.43 -10.51
CA PRO A 335 -5.74 -0.95 -10.10
C PRO A 335 -6.94 -1.62 -10.76
N SER A 336 -8.08 -0.96 -10.92
CA SER A 336 -9.28 -1.56 -11.56
C SER A 336 -9.16 -1.71 -13.08
N SER A 337 -8.21 -1.00 -13.70
CA SER A 337 -7.94 -1.10 -15.14
C SER A 337 -6.91 -2.19 -15.49
N LEU A 338 -6.24 -2.77 -14.50
CA LEU A 338 -5.22 -3.79 -14.74
C LEU A 338 -5.85 -5.12 -15.21
N PRO A 339 -5.12 -5.92 -16.01
CA PRO A 339 -5.56 -7.25 -16.40
C PRO A 339 -5.96 -8.10 -15.19
N GLN A 340 -7.05 -8.86 -15.36
CA GLN A 340 -7.64 -9.75 -14.35
C GLN A 340 -8.20 -9.06 -13.10
N ALA A 341 -8.36 -7.73 -13.12
CA ALA A 341 -9.10 -7.05 -12.05
C ALA A 341 -10.52 -7.62 -11.92
N PRO A 342 -11.02 -7.85 -10.70
CA PRO A 342 -12.40 -8.29 -10.53
C PRO A 342 -13.37 -7.20 -10.96
N PRO A 343 -14.62 -7.58 -11.32
CA PRO A 343 -15.70 -6.63 -11.43
C PRO A 343 -15.88 -5.87 -10.11
N VAL A 344 -15.86 -4.53 -10.15
CA VAL A 344 -15.90 -3.68 -8.95
C VAL A 344 -17.11 -3.97 -8.06
N GLY A 345 -18.27 -4.31 -8.66
CA GLY A 345 -19.48 -4.67 -7.93
C GLY A 345 -19.40 -5.99 -7.14
N ARG A 346 -18.32 -6.78 -7.30
CA ARG A 346 -18.06 -7.99 -6.51
C ARG A 346 -17.17 -7.74 -5.30
N ILE A 347 -16.55 -6.57 -5.19
CA ILE A 347 -15.65 -6.25 -4.09
C ILE A 347 -16.49 -6.00 -2.84
N GLY A 348 -16.35 -6.87 -1.84
CA GLY A 348 -17.00 -6.74 -0.53
C GLY A 348 -16.08 -6.17 0.54
N ALA A 349 -14.77 -6.26 0.33
CA ALA A 349 -13.79 -5.59 1.14
C ALA A 349 -12.46 -5.45 0.39
N ALA A 350 -11.62 -4.55 0.90
CA ALA A 350 -10.26 -4.38 0.45
C ALA A 350 -9.35 -4.12 1.64
N CYS A 351 -8.10 -4.54 1.56
CA CYS A 351 -7.03 -4.09 2.43
C CYS A 351 -5.75 -3.93 1.61
N TYR A 352 -4.82 -3.09 2.07
CA TYR A 352 -3.57 -2.85 1.40
C TYR A 352 -2.44 -2.93 2.40
N ASN A 353 -1.53 -3.86 2.14
CA ASN A 353 -0.35 -4.10 2.95
C ASN A 353 0.87 -3.59 2.19
N GLN A 354 1.63 -2.66 2.76
CA GLN A 354 2.81 -2.03 2.15
C GLN A 354 3.88 -3.05 1.72
N THR A 355 3.88 -4.27 2.26
CA THR A 355 4.83 -5.32 1.85
C THR A 355 4.27 -6.25 0.76
N THR A 356 3.02 -6.70 0.92
CA THR A 356 2.44 -7.76 0.10
C THR A 356 1.54 -7.25 -1.03
N GLY A 357 1.02 -6.02 -0.92
CA GLY A 357 0.20 -5.36 -1.92
C GLY A 357 -1.28 -5.27 -1.57
N LEU A 358 -2.10 -5.03 -2.61
CA LEU A 358 -3.53 -4.82 -2.49
C LEU A 358 -4.28 -6.14 -2.58
N VAL A 359 -5.25 -6.33 -1.69
CA VAL A 359 -6.12 -7.50 -1.68
C VAL A 359 -7.56 -7.04 -1.78
N TRP A 360 -8.28 -7.58 -2.76
CA TRP A 360 -9.73 -7.41 -2.91
C TRP A 360 -10.42 -8.74 -2.63
N LEU A 361 -11.40 -8.70 -1.74
CA LEU A 361 -12.17 -9.86 -1.30
C LEU A 361 -13.57 -9.80 -1.92
N SER A 362 -14.08 -10.95 -2.36
CA SER A 362 -15.45 -11.03 -2.86
C SER A 362 -16.47 -10.75 -1.75
N GLN A 363 -17.62 -10.20 -2.13
CA GLN A 363 -18.80 -10.04 -1.25
C GLN A 363 -19.28 -11.34 -0.64
#